data_AF-A0A7C6H7P0-F1
#
_entry.id   AF-A0A7C6H7P0-F1
#
_cell.length_a   1.000
_cell.length_b   1.000
_cell.length_c   1.000
_cell.angle_alpha   90.00
_cell.angle_beta   90.00
_cell.angle_gamma   90.00
#
_symmetry.space_group_name_H-M   'P 1'
#
loop_
_entity.id
_entity.type
_entity.pdbx_description
1 polymer ?
#
loop_
_entity_poly.entity_id
_entity_poly.type
_entity_poly.pdbx_seq_one_letter_code
_entity_poly.pdbx_strand_id
1 'polypeptide(L)'
;MSSKSMRGRRILSTHLAAAVLIVAVMLMLASAMSLQVRSLEVSESYIVPLEEGIDEVRLDIVASRGEVDVGFADLDGDAVIVTASLHGTASMFGSDIPLNTTVTYDIDAMSGVVNVSAIMDVDAPWPYHMLEKVRFEIDIDRSLATHIDITVVTGGAIVRTVEGSNITGLNIDATSLGSVVALNNGTILSGDVHIRTATGGTKLYWNNLTVSGDRLVTMEESSGVLRAMIDQTGSMEGTVTLLGKSIGGPVSLDMELRGDVGGSVEATSRGDIKMDCQDGFRCHDGTRASSGHPAASSFHVRLESTVGGIEARGRWTP
;
A
#
# COMPACT_ATOMS: atom_id res chain seq x y z
N MET A 1 3.54 68.93 -22.79
CA MET A 1 3.10 67.65 -22.17
C MET A 1 2.64 66.77 -23.33
N SER A 2 3.16 65.61 -23.67
CA SER A 2 3.66 64.49 -22.88
C SER A 2 4.71 63.73 -23.70
N SER A 3 5.90 63.57 -23.13
CA SER A 3 6.83 62.51 -23.47
C SER A 3 6.33 61.24 -22.78
N LYS A 4 6.09 60.14 -23.51
CA LYS A 4 6.25 58.77 -22.99
C LYS A 4 6.06 57.70 -24.06
N SER A 5 7.01 56.78 -24.08
CA SER A 5 6.82 55.34 -24.36
C SER A 5 6.70 54.87 -25.82
N MET A 6 7.81 54.91 -26.57
CA MET A 6 8.04 54.00 -27.71
C MET A 6 9.29 53.10 -27.54
N ARG A 7 9.87 53.05 -26.33
CA ARG A 7 11.01 52.16 -26.01
C ARG A 7 10.61 50.80 -25.41
N GLY A 8 9.35 50.60 -25.00
CA GLY A 8 8.92 49.38 -24.31
C GLY A 8 8.61 48.16 -25.20
N ARG A 9 8.28 48.35 -26.50
CA ARG A 9 7.80 47.25 -27.37
C ARG A 9 8.91 46.41 -28.00
N ARG A 10 10.10 46.97 -28.24
CA ARG A 10 11.24 46.21 -28.82
C ARG A 10 11.96 45.35 -27.78
N ILE A 11 12.06 45.84 -26.55
CA ILE A 11 12.74 45.13 -25.45
C ILE A 11 11.93 43.88 -25.03
N LEU A 12 10.60 43.99 -24.98
CA LEU A 12 9.72 42.85 -24.68
C LEU A 12 9.81 41.75 -25.75
N SER A 13 9.93 42.13 -27.03
CA SER A 13 10.07 41.22 -28.17
C SER A 13 11.41 40.48 -28.18
N THR A 14 12.51 41.14 -27.82
CA THR A 14 13.83 40.49 -27.76
C THR A 14 13.96 39.53 -26.58
N HIS A 15 13.36 39.85 -25.43
CA HIS A 15 13.34 38.93 -24.28
C HIS A 15 12.45 37.70 -24.55
N LEU A 16 11.32 37.88 -25.22
CA LEU A 16 10.44 36.77 -25.58
C LEU A 16 11.09 35.85 -26.63
N ALA A 17 11.75 36.42 -27.65
CA ALA A 17 12.50 35.64 -28.64
C ALA A 17 13.69 34.89 -28.02
N ALA A 18 14.42 35.53 -27.09
CA ALA A 18 15.50 34.87 -26.35
C ALA A 18 14.97 33.74 -25.46
N ALA A 19 13.83 33.94 -24.78
CA ALA A 19 13.20 32.90 -23.96
C ALA A 19 12.73 31.71 -24.81
N VAL A 20 12.10 31.95 -25.97
CA VAL A 20 11.69 30.88 -26.89
C VAL A 20 12.91 30.14 -27.44
N LEU A 21 13.99 30.85 -27.79
CA LEU A 21 15.24 30.22 -28.24
C LEU A 21 15.85 29.34 -27.14
N ILE A 22 15.89 29.84 -25.89
CA ILE A 22 16.40 29.07 -24.74
C ILE A 22 15.55 27.81 -24.53
N VAL A 23 14.22 27.93 -24.54
CA VAL A 23 13.31 26.79 -24.39
C VAL A 23 13.49 25.79 -25.55
N ALA A 24 13.62 26.26 -26.79
CA ALA A 24 13.85 25.42 -27.96
C ALA A 24 15.22 24.71 -27.90
N VAL A 25 16.27 25.39 -27.45
CA VAL A 25 17.60 24.81 -27.25
C VAL A 25 17.58 23.79 -26.11
N MET A 26 16.89 24.09 -25.00
CA MET A 26 16.70 23.15 -23.88
C MET A 26 15.94 21.90 -24.32
N LEU A 27 14.87 22.05 -25.10
CA LEU A 27 14.11 20.93 -25.67
C LEU A 27 14.94 20.11 -26.66
N MET A 28 15.74 20.77 -27.52
CA MET A 28 16.66 20.09 -28.45
C MET A 28 17.78 19.34 -27.72
N LEU A 29 18.34 19.91 -26.65
CA LEU A 29 19.35 19.23 -25.82
C LEU A 29 18.74 18.05 -25.06
N ALA A 30 17.54 18.21 -24.48
CA ALA A 30 16.83 17.12 -23.80
C ALA A 30 16.53 15.96 -24.75
N SER A 31 16.11 16.26 -25.99
CA SER A 31 15.86 15.23 -27.02
C SER A 31 17.14 14.62 -27.60
N ALA A 32 18.22 15.38 -27.75
CA ALA A 32 19.54 14.83 -28.14
C ALA A 32 20.12 13.91 -27.05
N MET A 33 19.91 14.23 -25.77
CA MET A 33 20.35 13.39 -24.64
C MET A 33 19.53 12.11 -24.50
N SER A 34 18.28 12.07 -25.00
CA SER A 34 17.45 10.85 -25.04
C SER A 34 17.79 9.92 -26.21
N LEU A 35 18.65 10.31 -27.15
CA LEU A 35 18.96 9.55 -28.37
C LEU A 35 20.05 8.48 -28.18
N GLN A 36 20.87 8.58 -27.12
CA GLN A 36 21.85 7.56 -26.76
C GLN A 36 21.51 6.99 -25.39
N VAL A 37 20.65 5.98 -25.39
CA VAL A 37 20.15 5.29 -24.21
C VAL A 37 20.85 3.94 -24.05
N ARG A 38 21.32 3.66 -22.83
CA ARG A 38 21.77 2.33 -22.40
C ARG A 38 20.68 1.67 -21.56
N SER A 39 20.57 0.35 -21.67
CA SER A 39 19.72 -0.42 -20.75
C SER A 39 20.30 -0.33 -19.34
N LEU A 40 19.42 -0.22 -18.36
CA LEU A 40 19.73 -0.22 -16.95
C LEU A 40 18.93 -1.36 -16.30
N GLU A 41 19.65 -2.37 -15.83
CA GLU A 41 19.10 -3.52 -15.13
C GLU A 41 19.99 -3.79 -13.92
N VAL A 42 19.41 -3.66 -12.73
CA VAL A 42 20.11 -3.81 -11.46
C VAL A 42 19.24 -4.66 -10.56
N SER A 43 19.87 -5.60 -9.87
CA SER A 43 19.23 -6.46 -8.87
C SER A 43 20.22 -6.70 -7.73
N GLU A 44 19.80 -6.39 -6.51
CA GLU A 44 20.56 -6.62 -5.28
C GLU A 44 19.71 -7.47 -4.34
N SER A 45 20.33 -8.43 -3.65
CA SER A 45 19.65 -9.32 -2.72
C SER A 45 20.43 -9.42 -1.42
N TYR A 46 19.71 -9.38 -0.30
CA TYR A 46 20.22 -9.40 1.06
C TYR A 46 19.46 -10.46 1.85
N ILE A 47 20.18 -11.20 2.68
CA ILE A 47 19.63 -12.30 3.47
C ILE A 47 19.82 -11.97 4.95
N VAL A 48 18.75 -12.11 5.72
CA VAL A 48 18.76 -12.07 7.19
C VAL A 48 18.63 -13.51 7.69
N PRO A 49 19.63 -14.05 8.39
CA PRO A 49 19.59 -15.44 8.83
C PRO A 49 18.55 -15.67 9.93
N LEU A 50 17.97 -16.88 9.97
CA LEU A 50 17.14 -17.31 11.09
C LEU A 50 18.01 -17.99 12.16
N GLU A 51 18.19 -17.32 13.29
CA GLU A 51 18.93 -17.88 14.43
C GLU A 51 18.02 -18.67 15.39
N GLU A 52 18.63 -19.59 16.16
CA GLU A 52 17.89 -20.40 17.12
C GLU A 52 17.25 -19.52 18.21
N GLY A 53 15.97 -19.77 18.50
CA GLY A 53 15.21 -19.03 19.50
C GLY A 53 14.51 -17.77 18.99
N ILE A 54 14.64 -17.45 17.70
CA ILE A 54 13.86 -16.38 17.06
C ILE A 54 12.50 -16.91 16.64
N ASP A 55 11.45 -16.21 17.05
CA ASP A 55 10.05 -16.51 16.76
C ASP A 55 9.27 -15.29 16.22
N GLU A 56 9.86 -14.09 16.28
CA GLU A 56 9.25 -12.85 15.80
C GLU A 56 10.24 -12.05 14.93
N VAL A 57 9.72 -11.43 13.88
CA VAL A 57 10.42 -10.43 13.08
C VAL A 57 9.66 -9.10 13.07
N ARG A 58 10.41 -8.01 13.20
CA ARG A 58 9.90 -6.63 13.04
C ARG A 58 10.60 -5.99 11.86
N LEU A 59 9.82 -5.65 10.84
CA LEU A 59 10.33 -5.04 9.62
C LEU A 59 9.98 -3.56 9.55
N ASP A 60 10.99 -2.73 9.34
CA ASP A 60 10.87 -1.32 8.94
C ASP A 60 11.34 -1.17 7.49
N ILE A 61 10.39 -0.94 6.58
CA ILE A 61 10.62 -0.93 5.12
C ILE A 61 10.39 0.49 4.61
N VAL A 62 11.43 1.09 4.04
CA VAL A 62 11.37 2.45 3.47
C VAL A 62 11.78 2.41 2.01
N ALA A 63 10.89 2.87 1.12
CA ALA A 63 11.17 3.00 -0.30
C ALA A 63 10.89 4.44 -0.78
N SER A 64 11.89 5.10 -1.36
CA SER A 64 11.67 6.45 -1.91
C SER A 64 10.87 6.41 -3.21
N ARG A 65 10.96 5.32 -3.97
CA ARG A 65 10.19 5.11 -5.21
C ARG A 65 10.00 3.63 -5.53
N GLY A 66 8.86 3.26 -6.11
CA GLY A 66 8.61 1.92 -6.64
C GLY A 66 7.47 1.17 -5.96
N GLU A 67 7.38 -0.13 -6.22
CA GLU A 67 6.41 -1.01 -5.58
C GLU A 67 7.11 -1.89 -4.55
N VAL A 68 6.65 -1.85 -3.30
CA VAL A 68 7.07 -2.78 -2.26
C VAL A 68 6.14 -3.99 -2.31
N ASP A 69 6.69 -5.20 -2.41
CA ASP A 69 5.93 -6.46 -2.38
C ASP A 69 6.43 -7.30 -1.20
N VAL A 70 5.57 -7.53 -0.22
CA VAL A 70 5.87 -8.34 0.97
C VAL A 70 5.11 -9.66 0.87
N GLY A 71 5.86 -10.76 0.87
CA GLY A 71 5.38 -12.13 0.81
C GLY A 71 5.81 -12.96 2.00
N PHE A 72 5.21 -14.13 2.13
CA PHE A 72 5.56 -15.14 3.13
C PHE A 72 5.82 -16.48 2.44
N ALA A 73 6.91 -17.15 2.80
CA ALA A 73 7.32 -18.42 2.22
C ALA A 73 8.06 -19.28 3.25
N ASP A 74 8.32 -20.55 2.93
CA ASP A 74 9.33 -21.33 3.64
C ASP A 74 10.71 -20.90 3.12
N LEU A 75 11.56 -20.36 4.00
CA LEU A 75 12.87 -19.80 3.62
C LEU A 75 14.06 -20.66 4.06
N ASP A 76 13.82 -21.90 4.48
CA ASP A 76 14.83 -22.95 4.72
C ASP A 76 16.08 -22.49 5.52
N GLY A 77 15.88 -21.71 6.60
CA GLY A 77 16.93 -21.26 7.50
C GLY A 77 17.25 -19.75 7.44
N ASP A 78 16.55 -19.01 6.59
CA ASP A 78 16.59 -17.55 6.56
C ASP A 78 15.32 -16.97 7.19
N ALA A 79 15.41 -15.83 7.87
CA ALA A 79 14.27 -15.15 8.46
C ALA A 79 13.58 -14.24 7.43
N VAL A 80 14.39 -13.51 6.66
CA VAL A 80 13.93 -12.54 5.65
C VAL A 80 14.91 -12.52 4.47
N ILE A 81 14.37 -12.53 3.25
CA ILE A 81 15.12 -12.24 2.02
C ILE A 81 14.59 -10.92 1.45
N VAL A 82 15.51 -9.98 1.20
CA VAL A 82 15.19 -8.67 0.64
C VAL A 82 15.83 -8.55 -0.74
N THR A 83 15.03 -8.30 -1.77
CA THR A 83 15.48 -8.14 -3.16
C THR A 83 15.04 -6.79 -3.72
N ALA A 84 15.99 -5.92 -4.04
CA ALA A 84 15.74 -4.65 -4.70
C ALA A 84 16.08 -4.78 -6.19
N SER A 85 15.16 -4.42 -7.07
CA SER A 85 15.38 -4.46 -8.51
C SER A 85 14.91 -3.21 -9.24
N LEU A 86 15.67 -2.82 -10.24
CA LEU A 86 15.42 -1.65 -11.06
C LEU A 86 15.63 -1.98 -12.54
N HIS A 87 14.65 -1.63 -13.35
CA HIS A 87 14.67 -1.74 -14.81
C HIS A 87 14.32 -0.41 -15.47
N GLY A 88 15.08 -0.05 -16.50
CA GLY A 88 14.77 1.08 -17.36
C GLY A 88 15.92 1.44 -18.28
N THR A 89 16.03 2.72 -18.59
CA THR A 89 17.09 3.25 -19.46
C THR A 89 17.76 4.45 -18.84
N ALA A 90 19.05 4.62 -19.16
CA ALA A 90 19.83 5.78 -18.78
C ALA A 90 20.47 6.42 -20.02
N SER A 91 20.59 7.74 -20.02
CA SER A 91 21.41 8.46 -21.01
C SER A 91 22.89 8.15 -20.81
N MET A 92 23.71 8.32 -21.85
CA MET A 92 25.18 8.24 -21.75
C MET A 92 25.79 9.22 -20.74
N PHE A 93 25.06 10.29 -20.38
CA PHE A 93 25.48 11.25 -19.35
C PHE A 93 25.01 10.88 -17.92
N GLY A 94 24.18 9.85 -17.78
CA GLY A 94 23.81 9.29 -16.48
C GLY A 94 24.90 8.35 -16.00
N SER A 95 25.82 8.86 -15.18
CA SER A 95 27.04 8.13 -14.77
C SER A 95 26.84 7.16 -13.59
N ASP A 96 25.70 7.19 -12.90
CA ASP A 96 25.49 6.43 -11.67
C ASP A 96 24.38 5.38 -11.81
N ILE A 97 24.50 4.30 -11.02
CA ILE A 97 23.40 3.36 -10.79
C ILE A 97 22.42 4.08 -9.85
N PRO A 98 21.17 4.34 -10.27
CA PRO A 98 20.23 5.15 -9.50
C PRO A 98 19.53 4.33 -8.41
N LEU A 99 20.15 3.26 -7.91
CA LEU A 99 19.61 2.37 -6.89
C LEU A 99 20.63 2.25 -5.77
N ASN A 100 20.20 2.52 -4.54
CA ASN A 100 20.97 2.28 -3.34
C ASN A 100 20.09 1.53 -2.35
N THR A 101 20.48 0.31 -2.01
CA THR A 101 19.76 -0.54 -1.05
C THR A 101 20.60 -0.69 0.21
N THR A 102 19.99 -0.54 1.37
CA THR A 102 20.63 -0.78 2.66
C THR A 102 19.73 -1.67 3.49
N VAL A 103 20.25 -2.83 3.90
CA VAL A 103 19.56 -3.74 4.82
C VAL A 103 20.42 -3.90 6.06
N THR A 104 19.84 -3.63 7.22
CA THR A 104 20.48 -3.83 8.52
C THR A 104 19.55 -4.64 9.40
N TYR A 105 20.12 -5.46 10.28
CA TYR A 105 19.35 -6.25 11.22
C TYR A 105 20.05 -6.34 12.57
N ASP A 106 19.25 -6.50 13.62
CA ASP A 106 19.68 -6.69 14.99
C ASP A 106 18.86 -7.82 15.63
N ILE A 107 19.56 -8.79 16.22
CA ILE A 107 18.95 -10.00 16.77
C ILE A 107 18.97 -9.90 18.29
N ASP A 108 17.79 -9.88 18.91
CA ASP A 108 17.62 -9.96 20.36
C ASP A 108 17.20 -11.38 20.75
N ALA A 109 18.20 -12.24 20.93
CA ALA A 109 18.00 -13.63 21.33
C ALA A 109 17.32 -13.81 22.71
N MET A 110 17.28 -12.77 23.56
CA MET A 110 16.56 -12.87 24.83
C MET A 110 15.06 -12.68 24.67
N SER A 111 14.64 -11.85 23.72
CA SER A 111 13.22 -11.61 23.44
C SER A 111 12.68 -12.47 22.30
N GLY A 112 13.54 -13.14 21.54
CA GLY A 112 13.14 -13.95 20.38
C GLY A 112 12.85 -13.12 19.13
N VAL A 113 13.25 -11.83 19.13
CA VAL A 113 12.89 -10.88 18.08
C VAL A 113 14.10 -10.54 17.21
N VAL A 114 13.92 -10.53 15.89
CA VAL A 114 14.84 -9.90 14.94
C VAL A 114 14.24 -8.60 14.39
N ASN A 115 14.96 -7.50 14.55
CA ASN A 115 14.59 -6.20 13.97
C ASN A 115 15.32 -6.04 12.64
N VAL A 116 14.59 -5.82 11.55
CA VAL A 116 15.13 -5.65 10.19
C VAL A 116 14.73 -4.28 9.66
N SER A 117 15.71 -3.47 9.27
CA SER A 117 15.49 -2.22 8.56
C SER A 117 15.98 -2.36 7.12
N ALA A 118 15.05 -2.18 6.17
CA ALA A 118 15.29 -2.34 4.74
C ALA A 118 14.93 -1.03 4.03
N ILE A 119 15.95 -0.38 3.47
CA ILE A 119 15.82 0.94 2.83
C ILE A 119 16.22 0.82 1.36
N MET A 120 15.32 1.23 0.47
CA MET A 120 15.58 1.35 -0.96
C MET A 120 15.43 2.80 -1.40
N ASP A 121 16.56 3.41 -1.78
CA ASP A 121 16.59 4.77 -2.32
C ASP A 121 16.89 4.77 -3.81
N VAL A 122 16.08 5.52 -4.57
CA VAL A 122 16.16 5.60 -6.03
C VAL A 122 16.24 7.05 -6.49
N ASP A 123 17.45 7.49 -6.79
CA ASP A 123 17.73 8.82 -7.37
C ASP A 123 17.92 8.74 -8.88
N ALA A 124 16.85 9.00 -9.61
CA ALA A 124 16.79 8.89 -11.07
C ALA A 124 16.26 10.19 -11.71
N PRO A 125 17.07 11.27 -11.76
CA PRO A 125 16.63 12.56 -12.27
C PRO A 125 16.37 12.54 -13.77
N TRP A 126 15.27 13.14 -14.19
CA TRP A 126 15.00 13.43 -15.61
C TRP A 126 15.90 14.58 -16.09
N PRO A 127 16.45 14.56 -17.32
CA PRO A 127 16.22 13.60 -18.41
C PRO A 127 17.24 12.44 -18.46
N TYR A 128 18.04 12.23 -17.41
CA TYR A 128 19.13 11.27 -17.44
C TYR A 128 18.67 9.82 -17.30
N HIS A 129 17.54 9.60 -16.63
CA HIS A 129 16.98 8.28 -16.39
C HIS A 129 15.49 8.23 -16.77
N MET A 130 15.10 7.11 -17.37
CA MET A 130 13.70 6.74 -17.57
C MET A 130 13.49 5.36 -16.97
N LEU A 131 12.90 5.33 -15.77
CA LEU A 131 12.62 4.09 -15.05
C LEU A 131 11.32 3.49 -15.55
N GLU A 132 11.36 2.20 -15.89
CA GLU A 132 10.19 1.45 -16.31
C GLU A 132 9.59 0.68 -15.13
N LYS A 133 10.45 0.08 -14.31
CA LYS A 133 10.04 -0.74 -13.17
C LYS A 133 11.04 -0.60 -12.03
N VAL A 134 10.51 -0.42 -10.82
CA VAL A 134 11.30 -0.38 -9.58
C VAL A 134 10.54 -1.22 -8.57
N ARG A 135 11.20 -2.23 -7.99
CA ARG A 135 10.59 -3.15 -7.03
C ARG A 135 11.48 -3.37 -5.83
N PHE A 136 10.81 -3.50 -4.69
CA PHE A 136 11.41 -3.94 -3.46
C PHE A 136 10.61 -5.14 -2.94
N GLU A 137 11.15 -6.33 -3.17
CA GLU A 137 10.51 -7.61 -2.84
C GLU A 137 11.09 -8.08 -1.50
N ILE A 138 10.23 -8.39 -0.53
CA ILE A 138 10.60 -8.85 0.80
C ILE A 138 9.85 -10.17 1.04
N ASP A 139 10.58 -11.26 1.14
CA ASP A 139 10.04 -12.56 1.52
C ASP A 139 10.37 -12.83 2.99
N ILE A 140 9.37 -13.21 3.77
CA ILE A 140 9.48 -13.46 5.21
C ILE A 140 9.22 -14.94 5.46
N ASP A 141 10.00 -15.56 6.35
CA ASP A 141 9.73 -16.93 6.74
C ASP A 141 8.37 -17.03 7.45
N ARG A 142 7.47 -17.86 6.90
CA ARG A 142 6.08 -17.93 7.37
C ARG A 142 5.92 -18.46 8.79
N SER A 143 6.96 -19.08 9.37
CA SER A 143 6.90 -19.58 10.74
C SER A 143 7.02 -18.47 11.78
N LEU A 144 7.48 -17.28 11.38
CA LEU A 144 7.68 -16.14 12.27
C LEU A 144 6.40 -15.34 12.47
N ALA A 145 6.18 -14.90 13.70
CA ALA A 145 5.27 -13.80 13.98
C ALA A 145 5.84 -12.50 13.40
N THR A 146 5.03 -11.68 12.75
CA THR A 146 5.54 -10.56 11.95
C THR A 146 4.81 -9.26 12.20
N HIS A 147 5.59 -8.24 12.57
CA HIS A 147 5.16 -6.84 12.54
C HIS A 147 5.83 -6.13 11.36
N ILE A 148 5.05 -5.42 10.55
CA ILE A 148 5.53 -4.78 9.31
C ILE A 148 5.15 -3.30 9.30
N ASP A 149 6.13 -2.42 9.19
CA ASP A 149 5.97 -1.00 8.88
C ASP A 149 6.50 -0.72 7.46
N ILE A 150 5.66 -0.15 6.59
CA ILE A 150 6.01 0.17 5.20
C ILE A 150 5.77 1.65 4.93
N THR A 151 6.81 2.35 4.48
CA THR A 151 6.73 3.73 3.98
C THR A 151 7.19 3.81 2.53
N VAL A 152 6.30 4.22 1.62
CA VAL A 152 6.59 4.40 0.19
C VAL A 152 6.29 5.82 -0.26
N VAL A 153 7.34 6.61 -0.51
CA VAL A 153 7.19 8.03 -0.85
C VAL A 153 6.54 8.21 -2.22
N THR A 154 7.04 7.53 -3.26
CA THR A 154 6.47 7.58 -4.62
C THR A 154 6.22 6.18 -5.15
N GLY A 155 5.03 5.64 -4.91
CA GLY A 155 4.76 4.26 -5.24
C GLY A 155 3.60 3.66 -4.49
N GLY A 156 3.65 2.34 -4.31
CA GLY A 156 2.63 1.55 -3.63
C GLY A 156 3.22 0.37 -2.90
N ALA A 157 2.37 -0.30 -2.13
CA ALA A 157 2.75 -1.48 -1.35
C ALA A 157 1.76 -2.62 -1.58
N ILE A 158 2.28 -3.83 -1.62
CA ILE A 158 1.49 -5.05 -1.68
C ILE A 158 1.96 -5.96 -0.55
N VAL A 159 1.01 -6.52 0.21
CA VAL A 159 1.29 -7.50 1.26
C VAL A 159 0.40 -8.71 1.00
N ARG A 160 0.98 -9.90 0.88
CA ARG A 160 0.26 -11.16 0.66
C ARG A 160 0.72 -12.19 1.66
N THR A 161 -0.19 -12.60 2.54
CA THR A 161 0.08 -13.67 3.50
C THR A 161 -0.14 -15.04 2.88
N VAL A 162 0.30 -16.09 3.56
CA VAL A 162 -0.02 -17.48 3.21
C VAL A 162 -0.62 -18.18 4.44
N GLU A 163 -1.09 -19.40 4.26
CA GLU A 163 -1.56 -20.22 5.38
C GLU A 163 -0.46 -20.39 6.43
N GLY A 164 -0.80 -20.11 7.69
CA GLY A 164 0.11 -20.19 8.83
C GLY A 164 0.82 -18.87 9.19
N SER A 165 0.79 -17.85 8.30
CA SER A 165 1.37 -16.54 8.61
C SER A 165 0.68 -15.89 9.81
N ASN A 166 1.45 -15.29 10.72
CA ASN A 166 0.94 -14.57 11.88
C ASN A 166 1.31 -13.08 11.84
N ILE A 167 0.32 -12.22 11.61
CA ILE A 167 0.51 -10.76 11.57
C ILE A 167 0.25 -10.18 12.96
N THR A 168 1.32 -9.71 13.62
CA THR A 168 1.29 -9.03 14.93
C THR A 168 1.16 -7.51 14.80
N GLY A 169 1.30 -6.98 13.59
CA GLY A 169 0.93 -5.62 13.23
C GLY A 169 1.28 -5.32 11.78
N LEU A 170 0.49 -4.47 11.12
CA LEU A 170 0.77 -4.02 9.76
C LEU A 170 0.45 -2.53 9.63
N ASN A 171 1.42 -1.75 9.20
CA ASN A 171 1.26 -0.33 8.95
C ASN A 171 1.82 0.00 7.56
N ILE A 172 1.02 0.67 6.73
CA ILE A 172 1.39 1.03 5.36
C ILE A 172 1.07 2.49 5.12
N ASP A 173 2.08 3.24 4.67
CA ASP A 173 1.99 4.61 4.20
C ASP A 173 2.50 4.70 2.76
N ALA A 174 1.61 4.90 1.78
CA ALA A 174 1.98 4.97 0.36
C ALA A 174 1.29 6.09 -0.42
N THR A 175 2.01 6.75 -1.35
CA THR A 175 1.48 7.99 -1.97
C THR A 175 0.78 7.81 -3.33
N SER A 176 1.23 6.93 -4.22
CA SER A 176 0.91 7.09 -5.67
C SER A 176 0.28 5.89 -6.39
N LEU A 177 0.66 4.66 -6.06
CA LEU A 177 0.15 3.44 -6.71
C LEU A 177 -0.87 2.69 -5.85
N GLY A 178 -1.20 3.24 -4.69
CA GLY A 178 -2.14 2.65 -3.75
C GLY A 178 -1.53 1.53 -2.93
N SER A 179 -2.40 0.69 -2.36
CA SER A 179 -1.97 -0.46 -1.57
C SER A 179 -2.93 -1.64 -1.73
N VAL A 180 -2.36 -2.85 -1.71
CA VAL A 180 -3.10 -4.11 -1.74
C VAL A 180 -2.67 -4.96 -0.56
N VAL A 181 -3.57 -5.25 0.35
CA VAL A 181 -3.34 -6.19 1.45
C VAL A 181 -4.24 -7.39 1.23
N ALA A 182 -3.64 -8.55 1.02
CA ALA A 182 -4.33 -9.81 0.86
C ALA A 182 -3.99 -10.74 2.03
N LEU A 183 -4.92 -10.82 2.98
CA LEU A 183 -4.88 -11.74 4.10
C LEU A 183 -5.57 -13.05 3.65
N ASN A 184 -4.75 -14.02 3.24
CA ASN A 184 -5.22 -15.28 2.68
C ASN A 184 -5.70 -16.26 3.76
N ASN A 185 -6.40 -17.30 3.32
CA ASN A 185 -6.94 -18.35 4.19
C ASN A 185 -5.87 -18.92 5.13
N GLY A 186 -6.22 -19.06 6.42
CA GLY A 186 -5.33 -19.57 7.44
C GLY A 186 -4.30 -18.56 7.96
N THR A 187 -4.46 -17.28 7.63
CA THR A 187 -3.70 -16.20 8.30
C THR A 187 -4.22 -16.01 9.72
N ILE A 188 -3.30 -15.81 10.66
CA ILE A 188 -3.59 -15.41 12.04
C ILE A 188 -3.37 -13.90 12.15
N LEU A 189 -4.40 -13.18 12.57
CA LEU A 189 -4.31 -11.74 12.86
C LEU A 189 -4.25 -11.53 14.38
N SER A 190 -3.05 -11.29 14.87
CA SER A 190 -2.76 -11.03 16.29
C SER A 190 -2.58 -9.54 16.59
N GLY A 191 -2.48 -8.71 15.56
CA GLY A 191 -2.27 -7.27 15.63
C GLY A 191 -3.28 -6.44 14.85
N ASP A 192 -3.12 -5.12 14.98
CA ASP A 192 -3.92 -4.17 14.23
C ASP A 192 -3.31 -3.92 12.84
N VAL A 193 -4.16 -3.45 11.92
CA VAL A 193 -3.78 -3.11 10.55
C VAL A 193 -4.13 -1.65 10.28
N HIS A 194 -3.15 -0.88 9.82
CA HIS A 194 -3.31 0.49 9.36
C HIS A 194 -2.80 0.62 7.92
N ILE A 195 -3.65 1.10 7.02
CA ILE A 195 -3.30 1.32 5.62
C ILE A 195 -3.72 2.73 5.26
N ARG A 196 -2.76 3.58 4.89
CA ARG A 196 -3.01 4.94 4.46
C ARG A 196 -2.39 5.18 3.09
N THR A 197 -3.22 5.66 2.18
CA THR A 197 -2.81 5.99 0.82
C THR A 197 -3.36 7.33 0.35
N ALA A 198 -2.60 8.01 -0.52
CA ALA A 198 -3.04 9.30 -1.09
C ALA A 198 -3.70 9.13 -2.46
N THR A 199 -3.12 8.30 -3.33
CA THR A 199 -3.68 8.00 -4.65
C THR A 199 -3.38 6.54 -5.03
N GLY A 200 -4.12 6.01 -6.02
CA GLY A 200 -3.95 4.65 -6.54
C GLY A 200 -4.96 3.63 -5.99
N GLY A 201 -5.59 3.88 -4.85
CA GLY A 201 -6.62 3.03 -4.26
C GLY A 201 -6.08 2.15 -3.14
N THR A 202 -6.94 1.80 -2.19
CA THR A 202 -6.64 0.82 -1.14
C THR A 202 -7.53 -0.40 -1.32
N LYS A 203 -6.94 -1.59 -1.38
CA LYS A 203 -7.67 -2.85 -1.45
C LYS A 203 -7.30 -3.75 -0.28
N LEU A 204 -8.30 -4.18 0.47
CA LEU A 204 -8.18 -5.24 1.47
C LEU A 204 -8.94 -6.47 0.98
N TYR A 205 -8.23 -7.60 0.95
CA TYR A 205 -8.82 -8.92 0.78
C TYR A 205 -8.65 -9.69 2.08
N TRP A 206 -9.76 -10.18 2.61
CA TRP A 206 -9.84 -10.96 3.82
C TRP A 206 -10.49 -12.29 3.48
N ASN A 207 -9.80 -13.39 3.76
CA ASN A 207 -10.30 -14.73 3.46
C ASN A 207 -10.04 -15.66 4.64
N ASN A 208 -11.08 -16.04 5.38
CA ASN A 208 -11.06 -17.05 6.45
C ASN A 208 -9.85 -16.93 7.40
N LEU A 209 -9.84 -15.84 8.17
CA LEU A 209 -8.79 -15.57 9.16
C LEU A 209 -9.17 -16.11 10.54
N THR A 210 -8.14 -16.37 11.34
CA THR A 210 -8.26 -16.48 12.79
C THR A 210 -7.83 -15.15 13.40
N VAL A 211 -8.63 -14.60 14.31
CA VAL A 211 -8.42 -13.29 14.92
C VAL A 211 -8.25 -13.46 16.43
N SER A 212 -7.10 -13.04 16.94
CA SER A 212 -6.82 -13.13 18.37
C SER A 212 -7.45 -11.94 19.10
N GLY A 213 -8.58 -12.13 19.79
CA GLY A 213 -9.25 -11.06 20.54
C GLY A 213 -9.84 -9.96 19.64
N ASP A 214 -9.76 -8.71 20.09
CA ASP A 214 -10.32 -7.56 19.36
C ASP A 214 -9.25 -6.87 18.52
N ARG A 215 -9.48 -6.73 17.21
CA ARG A 215 -8.55 -6.08 16.28
C ARG A 215 -9.16 -4.90 15.56
N LEU A 216 -8.32 -3.90 15.32
CA LEU A 216 -8.65 -2.73 14.52
C LEU A 216 -8.00 -2.82 13.14
N VAL A 217 -8.81 -2.64 12.10
CA VAL A 217 -8.37 -2.50 10.71
C VAL A 217 -8.78 -1.12 10.22
N THR A 218 -7.81 -0.25 9.96
CA THR A 218 -8.05 1.10 9.45
C THR A 218 -7.53 1.22 8.03
N MET A 219 -8.37 1.73 7.14
CA MET A 219 -8.06 1.98 5.74
C MET A 219 -8.38 3.44 5.41
N GLU A 220 -7.40 4.22 5.00
CA GLU A 220 -7.53 5.62 4.62
C GLU A 220 -7.07 5.83 3.17
N GLU A 221 -7.90 6.50 2.37
CA GLU A 221 -7.61 6.82 0.97
C GLU A 221 -8.05 8.25 0.65
N SER A 222 -7.20 9.02 -0.04
CA SER A 222 -7.55 10.41 -0.36
C SER A 222 -8.28 10.56 -1.69
N SER A 223 -7.90 9.83 -2.74
CA SER A 223 -8.46 10.06 -4.09
C SER A 223 -8.71 8.80 -4.91
N GLY A 224 -8.07 7.68 -4.55
CA GLY A 224 -8.32 6.37 -5.14
C GLY A 224 -9.57 5.68 -4.61
N VAL A 225 -9.85 4.48 -5.12
CA VAL A 225 -10.96 3.64 -4.65
C VAL A 225 -10.56 2.93 -3.37
N LEU A 226 -11.36 3.01 -2.33
CA LEU A 226 -11.24 2.15 -1.15
C LEU A 226 -12.14 0.92 -1.35
N ARG A 227 -11.56 -0.27 -1.35
CA ARG A 227 -12.28 -1.53 -1.51
C ARG A 227 -11.90 -2.52 -0.42
N ALA A 228 -12.90 -3.05 0.28
CA ALA A 228 -12.74 -4.18 1.19
C ALA A 228 -13.59 -5.36 0.70
N MET A 229 -12.97 -6.54 0.63
CA MET A 229 -13.63 -7.80 0.31
C MET A 229 -13.39 -8.77 1.46
N ILE A 230 -14.46 -9.18 2.12
CA ILE A 230 -14.43 -10.04 3.30
C ILE A 230 -15.16 -11.33 2.97
N ASP A 231 -14.46 -12.45 3.07
CA ASP A 231 -15.02 -13.80 3.02
C ASP A 231 -14.65 -14.53 4.31
N GLN A 232 -15.60 -14.69 5.23
CA GLN A 232 -15.41 -15.36 6.51
C GLN A 232 -16.49 -16.42 6.70
N THR A 233 -16.15 -17.64 6.29
CA THR A 233 -16.99 -18.83 6.37
C THR A 233 -16.66 -19.75 7.54
N GLY A 234 -15.43 -19.67 8.06
CA GLY A 234 -14.99 -20.38 9.26
C GLY A 234 -15.11 -19.54 10.53
N SER A 235 -14.93 -20.18 11.69
CA SER A 235 -14.86 -19.50 12.98
C SER A 235 -13.70 -18.50 12.99
N MET A 236 -13.93 -17.30 13.50
CA MET A 236 -12.94 -16.22 13.53
C MET A 236 -12.27 -16.05 14.91
N GLU A 237 -12.87 -16.58 15.99
CA GLU A 237 -12.43 -16.52 17.40
C GLU A 237 -12.40 -15.12 18.05
N GLY A 238 -12.32 -14.05 17.25
CA GLY A 238 -12.24 -12.68 17.72
C GLY A 238 -13.25 -11.73 17.08
N THR A 239 -13.07 -10.44 17.33
CA THR A 239 -13.90 -9.36 16.75
C THR A 239 -13.02 -8.38 16.00
N VAL A 240 -13.52 -7.86 14.88
CA VAL A 240 -12.80 -6.93 14.00
C VAL A 240 -13.60 -5.64 13.88
N THR A 241 -12.99 -4.53 14.25
CA THR A 241 -13.49 -3.20 13.88
C THR A 241 -12.81 -2.75 12.60
N LEU A 242 -13.56 -2.58 11.52
CA LEU A 242 -13.04 -2.06 10.25
C LEU A 242 -13.48 -0.61 10.05
N LEU A 243 -12.52 0.30 9.96
CA LEU A 243 -12.74 1.72 9.67
C LEU A 243 -12.22 2.03 8.27
N GLY A 244 -13.12 2.27 7.33
CA GLY A 244 -12.79 2.67 5.97
C GLY A 244 -13.10 4.14 5.73
N LYS A 245 -12.10 4.97 5.45
CA LYS A 245 -12.25 6.41 5.25
C LYS A 245 -11.72 6.85 3.90
N SER A 246 -12.58 7.53 3.13
CA SER A 246 -12.23 8.12 1.84
C SER A 246 -12.51 9.63 1.82
N ILE A 247 -11.65 10.41 1.16
CA ILE A 247 -11.91 11.84 0.92
C ILE A 247 -12.65 12.02 -0.41
N GLY A 248 -11.99 11.72 -1.53
CA GLY A 248 -12.49 11.99 -2.88
C GLY A 248 -13.01 10.77 -3.64
N GLY A 249 -12.52 9.57 -3.31
CA GLY A 249 -12.83 8.35 -4.07
C GLY A 249 -14.02 7.55 -3.52
N PRO A 250 -14.58 6.63 -4.32
CA PRO A 250 -15.67 5.77 -3.87
C PRO A 250 -15.18 4.72 -2.87
N VAL A 251 -16.10 4.29 -2.00
CA VAL A 251 -15.89 3.21 -1.03
C VAL A 251 -16.77 2.02 -1.42
N SER A 252 -16.18 0.82 -1.50
CA SER A 252 -16.86 -0.43 -1.83
C SER A 252 -16.56 -1.49 -0.78
N LEU A 253 -17.62 -2.10 -0.23
CA LEU A 253 -17.54 -3.24 0.67
C LEU A 253 -18.34 -4.41 0.12
N ASP A 254 -17.69 -5.55 -0.03
CA ASP A 254 -18.33 -6.84 -0.31
C ASP A 254 -18.03 -7.79 0.86
N MET A 255 -19.06 -8.37 1.45
CA MET A 255 -18.92 -9.18 2.68
C MET A 255 -19.75 -10.46 2.62
N GLU A 256 -19.11 -11.62 2.70
CA GLU A 256 -19.73 -12.94 2.85
C GLU A 256 -19.37 -13.51 4.22
N LEU A 257 -20.38 -13.74 5.05
CA LEU A 257 -20.25 -14.26 6.41
C LEU A 257 -21.08 -15.53 6.57
N ARG A 258 -20.60 -16.51 7.34
CA ARG A 258 -21.38 -17.73 7.64
C ARG A 258 -21.29 -18.16 9.09
N GLY A 259 -22.26 -18.98 9.51
CA GLY A 259 -22.22 -19.68 10.78
C GLY A 259 -22.32 -18.73 11.98
N ASP A 260 -21.32 -18.79 12.84
CA ASP A 260 -21.23 -18.06 14.09
C ASP A 260 -20.57 -16.67 13.95
N VAL A 261 -20.29 -16.22 12.71
CA VAL A 261 -19.74 -14.90 12.44
C VAL A 261 -20.85 -13.91 12.06
N GLY A 262 -21.01 -12.87 12.87
CA GLY A 262 -21.95 -11.77 12.61
C GLY A 262 -21.25 -10.53 12.04
N GLY A 263 -22.01 -9.58 11.51
CA GLY A 263 -21.46 -8.31 11.02
C GLY A 263 -22.45 -7.15 11.08
N SER A 264 -21.94 -5.95 11.36
CA SER A 264 -22.65 -4.68 11.26
C SER A 264 -21.88 -3.70 10.37
N VAL A 265 -22.59 -2.88 9.59
CA VAL A 265 -22.04 -1.87 8.69
C VAL A 265 -22.78 -0.56 8.91
N GLU A 266 -22.03 0.48 9.27
CA GLU A 266 -22.46 1.88 9.30
C GLU A 266 -21.80 2.62 8.13
N ALA A 267 -22.53 3.53 7.48
CA ALA A 267 -21.93 4.37 6.45
C ALA A 267 -22.37 5.83 6.54
N THR A 268 -21.43 6.75 6.32
CA THR A 268 -21.67 8.19 6.26
C THR A 268 -21.01 8.78 5.01
N SER A 269 -21.78 9.47 4.17
CA SER A 269 -21.26 10.18 3.00
C SER A 269 -22.11 11.39 2.62
N ARG A 270 -21.49 12.39 1.96
CA ARG A 270 -22.21 13.45 1.24
C ARG A 270 -22.64 13.02 -0.17
N GLY A 271 -22.05 11.95 -0.71
CA GLY A 271 -22.46 11.30 -1.95
C GLY A 271 -23.54 10.25 -1.70
N ASP A 272 -23.86 9.47 -2.74
CA ASP A 272 -24.85 8.40 -2.64
C ASP A 272 -24.37 7.26 -1.75
N ILE A 273 -25.27 6.73 -0.92
CA ILE A 273 -25.04 5.51 -0.11
C ILE A 273 -25.99 4.43 -0.60
N LYS A 274 -25.43 3.29 -1.00
CA LYS A 274 -26.17 2.09 -1.42
C LYS A 274 -25.81 0.94 -0.50
N MET A 275 -26.79 0.46 0.26
CA MET A 275 -26.65 -0.73 1.10
C MET A 275 -27.62 -1.80 0.61
N ASP A 276 -27.10 -3.00 0.36
CA ASP A 276 -27.94 -4.16 0.08
C ASP A 276 -28.40 -4.80 1.40
N CYS A 277 -29.72 -4.95 1.55
CA CYS A 277 -30.37 -5.41 2.77
C CYS A 277 -31.03 -6.79 2.58
N GLN A 278 -30.51 -7.58 1.64
CA GLN A 278 -30.98 -8.93 1.35
C GLN A 278 -30.03 -9.98 1.93
N ASP A 279 -30.30 -11.26 1.65
CA ASP A 279 -29.40 -12.37 1.95
C ASP A 279 -28.92 -12.44 3.41
N GLY A 280 -29.86 -12.36 4.36
CA GLY A 280 -29.55 -12.51 5.78
C GLY A 280 -29.13 -11.22 6.48
N PHE A 281 -29.03 -10.09 5.78
CA PHE A 281 -28.86 -8.77 6.38
C PHE A 281 -30.19 -8.03 6.56
N ARG A 282 -30.25 -7.14 7.56
CA ARG A 282 -31.38 -6.24 7.82
C ARG A 282 -30.85 -4.81 7.92
N CYS A 283 -31.62 -3.84 7.43
CA CYS A 283 -31.26 -2.44 7.50
C CYS A 283 -32.22 -1.67 8.40
N HIS A 284 -31.68 -0.87 9.30
CA HIS A 284 -32.43 0.01 10.19
C HIS A 284 -31.61 1.28 10.43
N ASP A 285 -32.23 2.45 10.22
CA ASP A 285 -31.65 3.76 10.53
C ASP A 285 -30.23 3.99 9.99
N GLY A 286 -29.98 3.63 8.72
CA GLY A 286 -28.67 3.82 8.07
C GLY A 286 -27.58 2.84 8.51
N THR A 287 -27.94 1.86 9.34
CA THR A 287 -27.09 0.73 9.74
C THR A 287 -27.59 -0.55 9.07
N ARG A 288 -26.66 -1.41 8.66
CA ARG A 288 -26.94 -2.75 8.12
C ARG A 288 -26.33 -3.80 9.05
N ALA A 289 -27.11 -4.79 9.50
CA ALA A 289 -26.63 -5.84 10.41
C ALA A 289 -27.06 -7.23 9.94
N SER A 290 -26.20 -8.23 10.08
CA SER A 290 -26.52 -9.63 9.78
C SER A 290 -27.52 -10.20 10.78
N SER A 291 -28.33 -11.18 10.38
CA SER A 291 -29.34 -11.81 11.24
C SER A 291 -28.73 -12.57 12.42
N GLY A 292 -27.46 -12.99 12.32
CA GLY A 292 -26.70 -13.58 13.41
C GLY A 292 -26.04 -12.57 14.37
N HIS A 293 -26.21 -11.26 14.19
CA HIS A 293 -25.57 -10.24 15.03
C HIS A 293 -26.46 -9.84 16.24
N PRO A 294 -25.89 -9.60 17.45
CA PRO A 294 -24.48 -9.80 17.81
C PRO A 294 -24.12 -11.28 17.93
N ALA A 295 -22.91 -11.62 17.50
CA ALA A 295 -22.34 -12.96 17.61
C ALA A 295 -21.07 -12.92 18.46
N ALA A 296 -20.59 -14.10 18.89
CA ALA A 296 -19.35 -14.19 19.68
C ALA A 296 -18.12 -13.73 18.87
N SER A 297 -18.10 -14.02 17.57
CA SER A 297 -17.14 -13.47 16.62
C SER A 297 -17.86 -12.52 15.68
N SER A 298 -17.34 -11.30 15.45
CA SER A 298 -18.06 -10.34 14.62
C SER A 298 -17.22 -9.28 13.92
N PHE A 299 -17.78 -8.71 12.85
CA PHE A 299 -17.28 -7.52 12.19
C PHE A 299 -18.10 -6.29 12.55
N HIS A 300 -17.44 -5.22 12.97
CA HIS A 300 -18.01 -3.90 13.14
C HIS A 300 -17.40 -2.94 12.12
N VAL A 301 -18.13 -2.70 11.03
CA VAL A 301 -17.63 -1.92 9.89
C VAL A 301 -18.20 -0.51 9.92
N ARG A 302 -17.34 0.51 9.78
CA ARG A 302 -17.74 1.91 9.64
C ARG A 302 -17.07 2.49 8.40
N LEU A 303 -17.88 2.95 7.46
CA LEU A 303 -17.44 3.50 6.19
C LEU A 303 -17.75 5.00 6.12
N GLU A 304 -16.73 5.80 5.88
CA GLU A 304 -16.86 7.25 5.77
C GLU A 304 -16.33 7.72 4.42
N SER A 305 -17.09 8.60 3.76
CA SER A 305 -16.64 9.24 2.53
C SER A 305 -17.01 10.72 2.52
N THR A 306 -16.06 11.61 2.23
CA THR A 306 -16.35 13.05 2.23
C THR A 306 -17.16 13.47 1.00
N VAL A 307 -16.80 12.98 -0.18
CA VAL A 307 -17.42 13.34 -1.47
C VAL A 307 -17.85 12.10 -2.27
N GLY A 308 -17.09 11.00 -2.21
CA GLY A 308 -17.37 9.79 -2.98
C GLY A 308 -18.60 9.01 -2.51
N GLY A 309 -19.22 8.24 -3.40
CA GLY A 309 -20.31 7.33 -3.03
C GLY A 309 -19.82 6.13 -2.20
N ILE A 310 -20.72 5.53 -1.44
CA ILE A 310 -20.49 4.30 -0.68
C ILE A 310 -21.41 3.20 -1.22
N GLU A 311 -20.83 2.05 -1.53
CA GLU A 311 -21.57 0.84 -1.85
C GLU A 311 -21.18 -0.29 -0.90
N ALA A 312 -22.15 -0.87 -0.21
CA ALA A 312 -21.96 -1.98 0.71
C ALA A 312 -22.92 -3.13 0.39
N ARG A 313 -22.37 -4.25 -0.06
CA ARG A 313 -23.12 -5.48 -0.37
C ARG A 313 -22.71 -6.60 0.56
N GLY A 314 -23.48 -7.67 0.59
CA GLY A 314 -23.04 -8.87 1.26
C GLY A 314 -24.16 -9.80 1.68
N ARG A 315 -23.74 -10.96 2.13
CA ARG A 315 -24.56 -12.13 2.37
C ARG A 315 -24.15 -12.78 3.69
N TRP A 316 -25.15 -13.12 4.48
CA TRP A 316 -25.00 -13.89 5.71
C TRP A 316 -25.82 -15.16 5.60
N THR A 317 -25.21 -16.30 5.87
CA THR A 317 -25.93 -17.58 5.96
C THR A 317 -25.71 -18.24 7.32
N PRO A 318 -26.73 -18.88 7.92
CA PRO A 318 -26.57 -19.65 9.15
C PRO A 318 -25.56 -20.78 9.03
#